data_AF-A0A9K3D1M3-F1
#
_entry.id   AF-A0A9K3D1M3-F1
#
_cell.length_a   1.000
_cell.length_b   1.000
_cell.length_c   1.000
_cell.angle_alpha   90.00
_cell.angle_beta   90.00
_cell.angle_gamma   90.00
#
_symmetry.space_group_name_H-M   'P 1'
#
loop_
_entity.id
_entity.type
_entity.pdbx_description
1 polymer ?
#
loop_
_entity_poly.entity_id
_entity_poly.type
_entity_poly.pdbx_seq_one_letter_code
_entity_poly.pdbx_strand_id
1 'polypeptide(L)'
;MTQDGEDVLFSLSLPTLVASFLRSNLGEALTVEKEGELPEPPHPLSQHAWAGSLPEDRLQGLIERSTRLFATKDSTVGGKPGLYIVLSGRVQTEGAEVVPGGSFGVHSLFYPCTPAQLVTGTAMEPTELLYLARHVYAEEQIQNSLGDKMAFPDLHQRSMRALSCHMRTKTYATGETILTAGSKVDTLSLIVSGSVSLGGETLSCPSPIALRQFLLESYTPTDMVAEAVTVTVCVDREDLMREVPTETYRQMQQDYA
;
A
#
# COMPACT_ATOMS: atom_id res chain seq x y z
N MET A 1 -24.52 -67.73 -31.53
CA MET A 1 -25.22 -67.22 -30.34
C MET A 1 -24.22 -66.35 -29.59
N THR A 2 -24.52 -65.06 -29.57
CA THR A 2 -24.11 -63.98 -28.63
C THR A 2 -23.34 -64.45 -27.38
N GLN A 3 -22.30 -63.76 -26.87
CA GLN A 3 -22.33 -62.37 -26.41
C GLN A 3 -20.92 -61.89 -25.93
N ASP A 4 -20.62 -60.62 -26.25
CA ASP A 4 -20.00 -59.53 -25.47
C ASP A 4 -18.72 -59.72 -24.60
N GLY A 5 -17.77 -58.79 -24.82
CA GLY A 5 -16.66 -58.48 -23.92
C GLY A 5 -15.85 -57.29 -24.47
N GLU A 6 -16.13 -56.10 -23.95
CA GLU A 6 -15.71 -54.78 -24.43
C GLU A 6 -14.19 -54.53 -24.46
N ASP A 7 -13.78 -53.76 -25.47
CA ASP A 7 -12.49 -53.07 -25.56
C ASP A 7 -12.35 -52.00 -24.46
N VAL A 8 -11.25 -52.04 -23.71
CA VAL A 8 -10.73 -50.85 -23.01
C VAL A 8 -9.24 -50.71 -23.27
N LEU A 9 -8.90 -49.85 -24.23
CA LEU A 9 -7.55 -49.33 -24.46
C LEU A 9 -7.25 -48.26 -23.40
N PHE A 10 -6.38 -48.56 -22.43
CA PHE A 10 -5.78 -47.53 -21.58
C PHE A 10 -4.48 -47.02 -22.19
N SER A 11 -4.50 -45.76 -22.66
CA SER A 11 -3.29 -44.98 -22.92
C SER A 11 -2.68 -44.55 -21.58
N LEU A 12 -1.58 -45.19 -21.17
CA LEU A 12 -0.78 -44.71 -20.04
C LEU A 12 0.24 -43.69 -20.56
N SER A 13 0.20 -42.49 -20.01
CA SER A 13 1.16 -41.42 -20.30
C SER A 13 2.53 -41.72 -19.69
N LEU A 14 3.58 -41.21 -20.35
CA LEU A 14 5.00 -41.36 -20.00
C LEU A 14 5.42 -41.08 -18.53
N PRO A 15 4.71 -40.29 -17.69
CA PRO A 15 5.09 -40.12 -16.27
C PRO A 15 4.94 -41.40 -15.44
N THR A 16 4.03 -42.30 -15.80
CA THR A 16 3.72 -43.50 -15.02
C THR A 16 4.78 -44.60 -15.19
N LEU A 17 5.44 -44.65 -16.35
CA LEU A 17 6.54 -45.58 -16.64
C LEU A 17 7.84 -45.20 -15.90
N VAL A 18 8.08 -43.91 -15.68
CA VAL A 18 9.26 -43.41 -14.93
C VAL A 18 9.13 -43.72 -13.43
N ALA A 19 7.92 -43.61 -12.87
CA ALA A 19 7.66 -43.94 -11.47
C ALA A 19 7.81 -45.45 -11.15
N SER A 20 7.53 -46.33 -12.13
CA SER A 20 7.74 -47.78 -11.99
C SER A 20 9.22 -48.18 -12.06
N PHE A 21 10.04 -47.44 -12.83
CA PHE A 21 11.47 -47.75 -12.99
C PHE A 21 12.31 -47.28 -11.79
N LEU A 22 11.86 -46.23 -11.08
CA LEU A 22 12.53 -45.74 -9.87
C LEU A 22 12.19 -46.57 -8.61
N ARG A 23 11.10 -47.35 -8.62
CA ARG A 23 10.72 -48.23 -7.50
C ARG A 23 11.40 -49.59 -7.48
N SER A 24 12.01 -50.04 -8.58
CA SER A 24 12.62 -51.37 -8.67
C SER A 24 14.12 -51.43 -8.34
N ASN A 25 14.79 -50.28 -8.16
CA ASN A 25 16.26 -50.22 -8.01
C ASN A 25 16.79 -49.61 -6.71
N LEU A 26 15.93 -49.22 -5.76
CA LEU A 26 16.36 -48.72 -4.44
C LEU A 26 15.64 -49.51 -3.35
N GLY A 27 16.29 -50.60 -2.93
CA GLY A 27 15.92 -51.37 -1.76
C GLY A 27 16.17 -50.59 -0.48
N GLU A 28 15.12 -50.53 0.33
CA GLU A 28 15.06 -50.39 1.79
C GLU A 28 15.69 -49.18 2.50
N ALA A 29 14.83 -48.62 3.38
CA ALA A 29 15.11 -47.74 4.51
C ALA A 29 15.40 -46.25 4.22
N LEU A 30 14.35 -45.53 3.81
CA LEU A 30 14.17 -44.14 4.25
C LEU A 30 12.76 -44.01 4.83
N THR A 31 12.70 -43.94 6.16
CA THR A 31 11.56 -43.36 6.87
C THR A 31 11.30 -41.98 6.28
N VAL A 32 10.15 -41.82 5.64
CA VAL A 32 9.62 -40.52 5.23
C VAL A 32 9.28 -39.77 6.51
N GLU A 33 10.26 -39.05 7.04
CA GLU A 33 9.96 -37.89 7.87
C GLU A 33 9.08 -36.98 7.02
N LYS A 34 7.92 -36.64 7.55
CA LYS A 34 6.97 -35.69 6.97
C LYS A 34 7.78 -34.42 6.70
N GLU A 35 8.08 -34.14 5.43
CA GLU A 35 8.60 -32.84 5.02
C GLU A 35 7.62 -31.81 5.58
N GLY A 36 8.04 -31.09 6.61
CA GLY A 36 7.33 -29.90 7.05
C GLY A 36 7.25 -28.99 5.85
N GLU A 37 6.05 -28.55 5.50
CA GLU A 37 5.86 -27.47 4.53
C GLU A 37 6.82 -26.35 4.91
N LEU A 38 7.83 -26.13 4.08
CA LEU A 38 8.71 -24.98 4.23
C LEU A 38 7.80 -23.75 4.22
N PRO A 39 7.88 -22.87 5.23
CA PRO A 39 7.03 -21.68 5.27
C PRO A 39 7.25 -20.90 3.97
N GLU A 40 6.14 -20.55 3.30
CA GLU A 40 6.22 -19.76 2.08
C GLU A 40 7.04 -18.49 2.35
N PRO A 41 7.93 -18.09 1.42
CA PRO A 41 8.75 -16.91 1.63
C PRO A 41 7.84 -15.68 1.83
N PRO A 42 8.15 -14.82 2.81
CA PRO A 42 7.32 -13.66 3.12
C PRO A 42 7.20 -12.76 1.88
N HIS A 43 5.97 -12.30 1.60
CA HIS A 43 5.68 -11.51 0.42
C HIS A 43 6.62 -10.27 0.32
N PRO A 44 7.18 -9.92 -0.85
CA PRO A 44 8.19 -8.87 -0.95
C PRO A 44 7.78 -7.50 -0.39
N LEU A 45 6.48 -7.19 -0.42
CA LEU A 45 5.94 -5.98 0.20
C LEU A 45 6.06 -5.99 1.74
N SER A 46 5.92 -7.15 2.39
CA SER A 46 6.02 -7.29 3.86
C SER A 46 7.43 -7.09 4.39
N GLN A 47 8.44 -7.27 3.53
CA GLN A 47 9.85 -7.10 3.86
C GLN A 47 10.29 -5.63 3.86
N HIS A 48 9.41 -4.70 3.45
CA HIS A 48 9.72 -3.27 3.42
C HIS A 48 9.64 -2.65 4.82
N ALA A 49 10.58 -1.76 5.15
CA ALA A 49 10.71 -1.22 6.51
C ALA A 49 9.45 -0.48 7.01
N TRP A 50 8.72 0.19 6.11
CA TRP A 50 7.46 0.87 6.44
C TRP A 50 6.26 -0.09 6.50
N ALA A 51 6.35 -1.27 5.88
CA ALA A 51 5.28 -2.26 5.86
C ALA A 51 5.23 -3.08 7.15
N GLY A 52 6.38 -3.23 7.84
CA GLY A 52 6.48 -3.97 9.11
C GLY A 52 5.67 -3.37 10.27
N SER A 53 5.20 -2.13 10.16
CA SER A 53 4.32 -1.48 11.14
C SER A 53 2.84 -1.56 10.80
N LEU A 54 2.46 -2.17 9.67
CA LEU A 54 1.07 -2.32 9.27
C LEU A 54 0.45 -3.59 9.88
N PRO A 55 -0.82 -3.54 10.32
CA PRO A 55 -1.58 -4.74 10.63
C PRO A 55 -1.65 -5.69 9.43
N GLU A 56 -1.70 -7.00 9.70
CA GLU A 56 -1.56 -8.06 8.68
C GLU A 56 -2.66 -8.02 7.61
N ASP A 57 -3.91 -7.75 8.01
CA ASP A 57 -5.05 -7.56 7.11
C ASP A 57 -4.86 -6.37 6.15
N ARG A 58 -4.23 -5.29 6.63
CA ARG A 58 -3.98 -4.07 5.84
C ARG A 58 -2.86 -4.31 4.84
N LEU A 59 -1.80 -4.98 5.29
CA LEU A 59 -0.70 -5.39 4.43
C LEU A 59 -1.22 -6.33 3.33
N GLN A 60 -2.08 -7.29 3.67
CA GLN A 60 -2.73 -8.17 2.71
C GLN A 60 -3.57 -7.39 1.69
N GLY A 61 -4.34 -6.40 2.13
CA GLY A 61 -5.09 -5.51 1.23
C GLY A 61 -4.20 -4.73 0.25
N LEU A 62 -3.04 -4.23 0.70
CA LEU A 62 -2.07 -3.58 -0.19
C LEU A 62 -1.46 -4.55 -1.20
N ILE A 63 -1.19 -5.80 -0.77
CA ILE A 63 -0.66 -6.86 -1.62
C ILE A 63 -1.64 -7.18 -2.75
N GLU A 64 -2.92 -7.41 -2.42
CA GLU A 64 -3.96 -7.75 -3.40
C GLU A 64 -4.21 -6.65 -4.43
N ARG A 65 -3.97 -5.39 -4.04
CA ARG A 65 -4.16 -4.22 -4.89
C ARG A 65 -2.90 -3.79 -5.63
N SER A 66 -1.77 -4.46 -5.38
CA SER A 66 -0.55 -4.24 -6.12
C SER A 66 -0.62 -4.88 -7.50
N THR A 67 0.03 -4.25 -8.49
CA THR A 67 -0.01 -4.71 -9.88
C THR A 67 1.32 -5.34 -10.26
N ARG A 68 1.29 -6.54 -10.82
CA ARG A 68 2.48 -7.13 -11.45
C ARG A 68 2.73 -6.49 -12.81
N LEU A 69 3.97 -6.10 -13.06
CA LEU A 69 4.43 -5.52 -14.31
C LEU A 69 5.55 -6.40 -14.87
N PHE A 70 5.53 -6.59 -16.18
CA PHE A 70 6.57 -7.32 -16.91
C PHE A 70 7.27 -6.38 -17.86
N ALA A 71 8.60 -6.36 -17.77
CA ALA A 71 9.46 -5.50 -18.56
C ALA A 71 10.40 -6.37 -19.39
N THR A 72 10.47 -6.11 -20.70
CA THR A 72 11.48 -6.73 -21.55
C THR A 72 12.83 -6.06 -21.31
N LYS A 73 13.92 -6.75 -21.67
CA LYS A 73 15.24 -6.15 -21.66
C LYS A 73 15.26 -4.80 -22.42
N ASP A 74 16.02 -3.85 -21.89
CA ASP A 74 16.24 -2.48 -22.36
C ASP A 74 14.98 -1.58 -22.31
N SER A 75 13.86 -2.06 -21.76
CA SER A 75 12.66 -1.24 -21.57
C SER A 75 12.76 -0.33 -20.35
N THR A 76 12.12 0.84 -20.44
CA THR A 76 12.00 1.76 -19.31
C THR A 76 10.91 1.31 -18.36
N VAL A 77 11.24 1.26 -17.07
CA VAL A 77 10.34 0.98 -15.96
C VAL A 77 10.32 2.18 -15.01
N GLY A 78 9.28 2.30 -14.19
CA GLY A 78 9.10 3.46 -13.32
C GLY A 78 8.32 4.61 -13.97
N GLY A 79 8.56 5.83 -13.49
CA GLY A 79 7.94 7.04 -14.05
C GLY A 79 6.47 7.26 -13.68
N LYS A 80 5.90 6.44 -12.79
CA LYS A 80 4.60 6.71 -12.16
C LYS A 80 4.78 6.83 -10.64
N PRO A 81 3.97 7.68 -9.96
CA PRO A 81 4.03 7.80 -8.51
C PRO A 81 3.64 6.49 -7.81
N GLY A 82 4.60 5.88 -7.12
CA GLY A 82 4.41 4.63 -6.38
C GLY A 82 5.71 3.90 -6.08
N LEU A 83 5.57 2.75 -5.45
CA LEU A 83 6.67 1.86 -5.09
C LEU A 83 6.79 0.75 -6.12
N TYR A 84 8.02 0.46 -6.54
CA TYR A 84 8.37 -0.66 -7.40
C TYR A 84 9.27 -1.62 -6.63
N ILE A 85 8.96 -2.91 -6.65
CA ILE A 85 9.77 -3.98 -6.05
C ILE A 85 10.15 -4.96 -7.16
N VAL A 86 11.43 -5.29 -7.28
CA VAL A 86 11.91 -6.28 -8.26
C VAL A 86 11.62 -7.67 -7.72
N LEU A 87 10.84 -8.46 -8.44
CA LEU A 87 10.53 -9.85 -8.10
C LEU A 87 11.53 -10.81 -8.75
N SER A 88 11.92 -10.53 -10.00
CA SER A 88 12.93 -11.26 -10.75
C SER A 88 13.59 -10.33 -11.78
N GLY A 89 14.80 -10.68 -12.23
CA GLY A 89 15.60 -9.85 -13.13
C GLY A 89 16.29 -8.69 -12.42
N ARG A 90 16.66 -7.64 -13.18
CA ARG A 90 17.46 -6.51 -12.70
C ARG A 90 17.09 -5.21 -13.39
N VAL A 91 17.09 -4.13 -12.60
CA VAL A 91 16.78 -2.78 -13.08
C VAL A 91 17.94 -1.84 -12.78
N GLN A 92 18.47 -1.16 -13.80
CA GLN A 92 19.42 -0.07 -13.62
C GLN A 92 18.67 1.25 -13.45
N THR A 93 18.84 1.91 -12.31
CA THR A 93 18.38 3.29 -12.08
C THR A 93 19.54 4.26 -12.22
N GLU A 94 19.29 5.58 -12.22
CA GLU A 94 20.34 6.61 -12.31
C GLU A 94 21.39 6.50 -11.18
N GLY A 95 21.02 5.96 -10.01
CA GLY A 95 21.90 5.88 -8.85
C GLY A 95 22.39 4.47 -8.48
N ALA A 96 21.73 3.41 -8.93
CA ALA A 96 22.05 2.04 -8.51
C ALA A 96 21.42 0.96 -9.41
N GLU A 97 22.03 -0.22 -9.39
CA GLU A 97 21.39 -1.46 -9.83
C GLU A 97 20.46 -1.98 -8.73
N VAL A 98 19.24 -2.34 -9.10
CA VAL A 98 18.22 -2.91 -8.22
C VAL A 98 17.99 -4.36 -8.62
N VAL A 99 18.25 -5.26 -7.68
CA VAL A 99 18.15 -6.72 -7.82
C VAL A 99 16.87 -7.25 -7.15
N PRO A 100 16.51 -8.54 -7.29
CA PRO A 100 15.30 -9.10 -6.68
C PRO A 100 15.24 -8.87 -5.16
N GLY A 101 14.06 -8.50 -4.66
CA GLY A 101 13.83 -8.02 -3.29
C GLY A 101 14.15 -6.53 -3.08
N GLY A 102 14.96 -5.95 -3.96
CA GLY A 102 15.23 -4.52 -4.00
C GLY A 102 14.03 -3.70 -4.48
N SER A 103 14.03 -2.41 -4.16
CA SER A 103 12.92 -1.52 -4.50
C SER A 103 13.40 -0.12 -4.89
N PHE A 104 12.57 0.60 -5.65
CA PHE A 104 12.80 1.98 -6.05
C PHE A 104 11.48 2.76 -6.15
N GLY A 105 11.57 4.09 -6.22
CA GLY A 105 10.39 4.98 -6.30
C GLY A 105 9.67 5.22 -4.97
N VAL A 106 10.13 4.60 -3.87
CA VAL A 106 9.53 4.69 -2.52
C VAL A 106 9.24 6.13 -2.06
N HIS A 107 10.10 7.09 -2.42
CA HIS A 107 9.89 8.50 -2.10
C HIS A 107 8.57 9.02 -2.68
N SER A 108 8.21 8.63 -3.91
CA SER A 108 6.95 9.06 -4.54
C SER A 108 5.70 8.41 -3.94
N LEU A 109 5.87 7.38 -3.09
CA LEU A 109 4.77 6.82 -2.30
C LEU A 109 4.33 7.79 -1.20
N PHE A 110 5.29 8.45 -0.57
CA PHE A 110 5.07 9.33 0.57
C PHE A 110 4.92 10.80 0.15
N TYR A 111 5.71 11.26 -0.82
CA TYR A 111 5.81 12.68 -1.18
C TYR A 111 5.20 12.93 -2.56
N PRO A 112 4.50 14.07 -2.77
CA PRO A 112 4.10 14.49 -4.10
C PRO A 112 5.37 14.81 -4.92
N CYS A 113 5.56 14.06 -6.00
CA CYS A 113 6.67 14.26 -6.93
C CYS A 113 6.15 14.83 -8.25
N THR A 114 6.85 15.81 -8.79
CA THR A 114 6.70 16.20 -10.20
C THR A 114 7.21 15.07 -11.10
N PRO A 115 6.79 14.99 -12.38
CA PRO A 115 7.27 13.94 -13.29
C PRO A 115 8.80 13.86 -13.40
N ALA A 116 9.49 15.00 -13.30
CA ALA A 116 10.95 15.07 -13.34
C ALA A 116 11.64 14.50 -12.08
N GLN A 117 10.91 14.35 -10.98
CA GLN A 117 11.41 13.79 -9.72
C GLN A 117 11.09 12.29 -9.59
N LEU A 118 10.35 11.70 -10.52
CA LEU A 118 10.01 10.29 -10.48
C LEU A 118 11.21 9.45 -10.93
N VAL A 119 11.54 8.46 -10.11
CA VAL A 119 12.60 7.51 -10.44
C VAL A 119 12.16 6.64 -11.61
N THR A 120 12.99 6.61 -12.65
CA THR A 120 12.90 5.66 -13.75
C THR A 120 14.09 4.70 -13.68
N GLY A 121 13.95 3.56 -14.34
CA GLY A 121 15.04 2.63 -14.54
C GLY A 121 14.92 1.93 -15.88
N THR A 122 15.98 1.21 -16.25
CA THR A 122 16.04 0.40 -17.46
C THR A 122 16.17 -1.06 -17.04
N ALA A 123 15.29 -1.92 -17.54
CA ALA A 123 15.38 -3.35 -17.29
C ALA A 123 16.60 -3.92 -18.02
N MET A 124 17.56 -4.49 -17.29
CA MET A 124 18.81 -5.03 -17.85
C MET A 124 18.61 -6.41 -18.50
N GLU A 125 17.50 -7.07 -18.14
CA GLU A 125 17.05 -8.38 -18.61
C GLU A 125 15.52 -8.47 -18.46
N PRO A 126 14.84 -9.53 -18.95
CA PRO A 126 13.42 -9.72 -18.67
C PRO A 126 13.16 -9.68 -17.15
N THR A 127 12.36 -8.71 -16.72
CA THR A 127 12.22 -8.35 -15.31
C THR A 127 10.74 -8.37 -14.93
N GLU A 128 10.43 -9.00 -13.80
CA GLU A 128 9.12 -8.94 -13.16
C GLU A 128 9.17 -7.97 -11.99
N LEU A 129 8.19 -7.07 -11.92
CA LEU A 129 8.08 -6.03 -10.91
C LEU A 129 6.73 -6.11 -10.22
N LEU A 130 6.71 -5.81 -8.94
CA LEU A 130 5.50 -5.45 -8.21
C LEU A 130 5.39 -3.93 -8.15
N TYR A 131 4.23 -3.38 -8.50
CA TYR A 131 3.96 -1.95 -8.43
C TYR A 131 2.81 -1.67 -7.46
N LEU A 132 3.10 -0.88 -6.43
CA LEU A 132 2.10 -0.30 -5.53
C LEU A 132 1.93 1.17 -5.87
N ALA A 133 0.78 1.52 -6.45
CA ALA A 133 0.50 2.90 -6.82
C ALA A 133 0.32 3.80 -5.59
N ARG A 134 0.76 5.06 -5.68
CA ARG A 134 0.60 6.04 -4.60
C ARG A 134 -0.85 6.19 -4.13
N HIS A 135 -1.81 6.20 -5.05
CA HIS A 135 -3.23 6.32 -4.68
C HIS A 135 -3.75 5.11 -3.91
N VAL A 136 -3.26 3.89 -4.21
CA VAL A 136 -3.61 2.68 -3.46
C VAL A 136 -3.11 2.77 -2.03
N TYR A 137 -1.85 3.17 -1.86
CA TYR A 137 -1.28 3.40 -0.53
C TYR A 137 -1.99 4.52 0.22
N ALA A 138 -2.25 5.65 -0.44
CA ALA A 138 -2.97 6.78 0.14
C ALA A 138 -4.38 6.36 0.58
N GLU A 139 -5.14 5.66 -0.27
CA GLU A 139 -6.47 5.14 0.08
C GLU A 139 -6.43 4.27 1.35
N GLU A 140 -5.44 3.40 1.50
CA GLU A 140 -5.29 2.63 2.73
C GLU A 140 -4.96 3.52 3.93
N GLN A 141 -4.11 4.54 3.78
CA GLN A 141 -3.84 5.46 4.90
C GLN A 141 -5.08 6.27 5.30
N ILE A 142 -5.89 6.68 4.32
CA ILE A 142 -7.16 7.37 4.56
C ILE A 142 -8.13 6.42 5.25
N GLN A 143 -8.33 5.20 4.74
CA GLN A 143 -9.26 4.26 5.34
C GLN A 143 -8.85 3.89 6.77
N ASN A 144 -7.55 3.81 7.06
CA ASN A 144 -7.04 3.60 8.43
C ASN A 144 -7.35 4.81 9.34
N SER A 145 -7.15 6.02 8.83
CA SER A 145 -7.29 7.24 9.64
C SER A 145 -8.74 7.71 9.77
N LEU A 146 -9.54 7.51 8.73
CA LEU A 146 -10.92 7.97 8.59
C LEU A 146 -11.95 6.86 8.84
N GLY A 147 -11.66 5.61 8.49
CA GLY A 147 -12.62 4.50 8.62
C GLY A 147 -12.81 4.02 10.04
N ASP A 148 -11.72 3.92 10.82
CA ASP A 148 -11.78 3.39 12.19
C ASP A 148 -12.06 4.46 13.25
N LYS A 149 -11.75 5.74 12.96
CA LYS A 149 -11.83 6.84 13.94
C LYS A 149 -12.75 8.00 13.55
N MET A 150 -13.14 8.12 12.28
CA MET A 150 -14.09 9.14 11.85
C MET A 150 -15.40 8.48 11.40
N ALA A 151 -16.50 9.19 11.60
CA ALA A 151 -17.82 8.82 11.11
C ALA A 151 -17.94 8.95 9.57
N PHE A 152 -17.00 8.34 8.84
CA PHE A 152 -17.13 8.05 7.41
C PHE A 152 -17.36 6.55 7.17
N PRO A 153 -18.31 5.88 7.87
CA PRO A 153 -18.45 4.44 7.75
C PRO A 153 -18.82 3.99 6.33
N ASP A 154 -19.31 4.91 5.49
CA ASP A 154 -19.85 4.61 4.16
C ASP A 154 -19.32 5.51 3.04
N LEU A 155 -18.08 6.03 3.15
CA LEU A 155 -17.47 6.63 1.96
C LEU A 155 -17.21 5.54 0.93
N HIS A 156 -18.05 5.51 -0.11
CA HIS A 156 -17.93 4.55 -1.20
C HIS A 156 -16.49 4.59 -1.75
N GLN A 157 -15.90 3.43 -2.04
CA GLN A 157 -14.54 3.29 -2.59
C GLN A 157 -14.22 4.27 -3.74
N ARG A 158 -15.23 4.65 -4.54
CA ARG A 158 -15.10 5.67 -5.59
C ARG A 158 -14.79 7.06 -5.03
N SER A 159 -15.48 7.51 -3.99
CA SER A 159 -15.21 8.80 -3.33
C SER A 159 -13.86 8.78 -2.62
N MET A 160 -13.48 7.65 -2.00
CA MET A 160 -12.14 7.49 -1.40
C MET A 160 -11.03 7.62 -2.45
N ARG A 161 -11.22 7.00 -3.61
CA ARG A 161 -10.30 7.11 -4.75
C ARG A 161 -10.26 8.51 -5.34
N ALA A 162 -11.40 9.20 -5.41
CA ALA A 162 -11.43 10.58 -5.87
C ALA A 162 -10.70 11.50 -4.88
N LEU A 163 -10.99 11.38 -3.58
CA LEU A 163 -10.30 12.11 -2.51
C LEU A 163 -8.79 11.85 -2.52
N SER A 164 -8.35 10.61 -2.73
CA SER A 164 -6.92 10.28 -2.79
C SER A 164 -6.20 10.97 -3.95
N CYS A 165 -6.90 11.31 -5.04
CA CYS A 165 -6.35 12.09 -6.15
C CYS A 165 -6.14 13.58 -5.80
N HIS A 166 -6.94 14.12 -4.88
CA HIS A 166 -6.85 15.52 -4.43
C HIS A 166 -5.88 15.70 -3.25
N MET A 167 -5.46 14.61 -2.64
CA MET A 167 -4.63 14.65 -1.45
C MET A 167 -3.19 15.08 -1.70
N ARG A 168 -2.72 15.94 -0.80
CA ARG A 168 -1.36 16.47 -0.80
C ARG A 168 -0.67 16.01 0.46
N THR A 169 0.54 15.47 0.31
CA THR A 169 1.36 15.21 1.49
C THR A 169 2.09 16.48 1.86
N LYS A 170 2.13 16.80 3.16
CA LYS A 170 3.03 17.79 3.73
C LYS A 170 3.91 17.14 4.78
N THR A 171 5.13 17.64 4.91
CA THR A 171 6.10 17.16 5.89
C THR A 171 6.58 18.33 6.72
N TYR A 172 6.62 18.10 8.02
CA TYR A 172 6.98 19.09 9.01
C TYR A 172 8.20 18.58 9.78
N ALA A 173 9.19 19.44 9.96
CA ALA A 173 10.32 19.16 10.83
C ALA A 173 9.89 19.20 12.30
N THR A 174 10.66 18.56 13.17
CA THR A 174 10.46 18.67 14.62
C THR A 174 10.47 20.13 15.06
N GLY A 175 9.45 20.54 15.81
CA GLY A 175 9.23 21.91 16.28
C GLY A 175 8.55 22.83 15.26
N GLU A 176 8.25 22.37 14.05
CA GLU A 176 7.56 23.17 13.05
C GLU A 176 6.07 23.28 13.35
N THR A 177 5.53 24.50 13.22
CA THR A 177 4.11 24.78 13.40
C THR A 177 3.30 24.31 12.20
N ILE A 178 2.34 23.40 12.45
CA ILE A 178 1.42 22.86 11.45
C ILE A 178 0.21 23.78 11.28
N LEU A 179 -0.37 24.25 12.39
CA LEU A 179 -1.45 25.23 12.42
C LEU A 179 -1.18 26.25 13.53
N THR A 180 -1.44 27.52 13.23
CA THR A 180 -1.26 28.62 14.17
C THR A 180 -2.60 29.00 14.82
N ALA A 181 -2.62 29.19 16.13
CA ALA A 181 -3.77 29.61 16.90
C ALA A 181 -4.47 30.84 16.27
N GLY A 182 -5.79 30.82 16.24
CA GLY A 182 -6.61 31.84 15.61
C GLY A 182 -6.64 31.76 14.08
N SER A 183 -6.02 30.75 13.46
CA SER A 183 -6.15 30.52 12.01
C SER A 183 -7.39 29.71 11.69
N LYS A 184 -8.07 30.07 10.60
CA LYS A 184 -9.21 29.31 10.08
C LYS A 184 -8.71 27.97 9.52
N VAL A 185 -9.42 26.88 9.84
CA VAL A 185 -9.07 25.54 9.35
C VAL A 185 -9.87 25.22 8.10
N ASP A 186 -9.24 25.31 6.94
CA ASP A 186 -9.86 25.00 5.64
C ASP A 186 -9.30 23.73 4.98
N THR A 187 -8.36 23.05 5.63
CA THR A 187 -7.75 21.81 5.13
C THR A 187 -7.84 20.72 6.22
N LEU A 188 -8.41 19.57 5.87
CA LEU A 188 -8.40 18.39 6.72
C LEU A 188 -7.02 17.74 6.60
N SER A 189 -6.31 17.58 7.71
CA SER A 189 -4.98 16.96 7.74
C SER A 189 -4.99 15.71 8.59
N LEU A 190 -4.44 14.61 8.07
CA LEU A 190 -4.33 13.32 8.73
C LEU A 190 -2.86 13.00 8.97
N ILE A 191 -2.48 12.71 10.22
CA ILE A 191 -1.13 12.26 10.54
C ILE A 191 -0.97 10.83 10.01
N VAL A 192 -0.04 10.65 9.07
CA VAL A 192 0.32 9.32 8.53
C VAL A 192 1.68 8.84 9.00
N SER A 193 2.49 9.73 9.58
CA SER A 193 3.73 9.39 10.28
C SER A 193 4.12 10.51 11.24
N GLY A 194 4.80 10.18 12.34
CA GLY A 194 5.20 11.13 13.38
C GLY A 194 4.10 11.44 14.40
N SER A 195 4.27 12.54 15.12
CA SER A 195 3.35 13.00 16.16
C SER A 195 3.26 14.53 16.22
N VAL A 196 2.13 15.02 16.75
CA VAL A 196 1.77 16.44 16.83
C VAL A 196 1.32 16.77 18.24
N SER A 197 1.86 17.85 18.81
CA SER A 197 1.40 18.42 20.06
C SER A 197 0.23 19.37 19.82
N LEU A 198 -0.84 19.19 20.57
CA LEU A 198 -2.04 20.02 20.57
C LEU A 198 -2.39 20.40 22.01
N GLY A 199 -2.08 21.63 22.42
CA GLY A 199 -2.50 22.13 23.74
C GLY A 199 -2.02 21.28 24.93
N GLY A 200 -0.91 20.55 24.78
CA GLY A 200 -0.37 19.63 25.78
C GLY A 200 -0.73 18.15 25.59
N GLU A 201 -1.59 17.83 24.61
CA GLU A 201 -1.88 16.45 24.21
C GLU A 201 -1.06 16.05 22.97
N THR A 202 -0.56 14.81 22.93
CA THR A 202 0.15 14.26 21.77
C THR A 202 -0.81 13.45 20.89
N LEU A 203 -0.97 13.87 19.64
CA LEU A 203 -1.67 13.13 18.59
C LEU A 203 -0.66 12.32 17.78
N SER A 204 -0.93 11.02 17.61
CA SER A 204 -0.06 10.09 16.88
C SER A 204 -0.76 9.50 15.67
N CYS A 205 0.02 9.08 14.67
CA CYS A 205 -0.50 8.33 13.53
C CYS A 205 -1.29 7.07 13.97
N PRO A 206 -2.45 6.76 13.34
CA PRO A 206 -3.24 7.61 12.46
C PRO A 206 -4.21 8.48 13.26
N SER A 207 -4.15 9.80 13.10
CA SER A 207 -5.10 10.72 13.74
C SER A 207 -5.34 11.98 12.90
N PRO A 208 -6.58 12.48 12.84
CA PRO A 208 -6.88 13.75 12.21
C PRO A 208 -6.42 14.92 13.10
N ILE A 209 -5.95 15.98 12.44
CA ILE A 209 -5.56 17.24 13.05
C ILE A 209 -6.71 18.24 12.90
N ALA A 210 -7.06 18.93 13.99
CA ALA A 210 -8.05 20.00 14.00
C ALA A 210 -9.43 19.62 13.39
N LEU A 211 -9.83 18.35 13.50
CA LEU A 211 -11.02 17.83 12.82
C LEU A 211 -12.28 18.63 13.16
N ARG A 212 -12.51 18.89 14.45
CA ARG A 212 -13.66 19.65 14.91
C ARG A 212 -13.67 21.06 14.31
N GLN A 213 -12.52 21.72 14.29
CA GLN A 213 -12.40 23.06 13.71
C GLN A 213 -12.67 23.05 12.21
N PHE A 214 -12.17 22.04 11.51
CA PHE A 214 -12.47 21.83 10.11
C PHE A 214 -13.97 21.61 9.89
N LEU A 215 -14.63 20.69 10.60
CA LEU A 215 -16.07 20.42 10.39
C LEU A 215 -16.95 21.63 10.72
N LEU A 216 -16.66 22.33 11.83
CA LEU A 216 -17.47 23.45 12.31
C LEU A 216 -17.09 24.81 11.70
N GLU A 217 -16.20 24.83 10.69
CA GLU A 217 -15.73 26.08 10.06
C GLU A 217 -15.18 27.12 11.05
N SER A 218 -14.49 26.62 12.09
CA SER A 218 -14.00 27.44 13.19
C SER A 218 -12.47 27.61 13.16
N TYR A 219 -11.99 28.46 14.06
CA TYR A 219 -10.58 28.79 14.19
C TYR A 219 -9.89 27.83 15.15
N THR A 220 -8.62 27.55 14.90
CA THR A 220 -7.78 26.79 15.84
C THR A 220 -7.67 27.51 17.17
N PRO A 221 -7.93 26.86 18.32
CA PRO A 221 -7.82 27.51 19.61
C PRO A 221 -6.38 27.66 20.09
N THR A 222 -5.46 26.83 19.59
CA THR A 222 -4.07 26.72 20.03
C THR A 222 -3.17 26.34 18.86
N ASP A 223 -1.87 26.60 19.01
CA ASP A 223 -0.86 26.15 18.05
C ASP A 223 -0.77 24.62 18.03
N MET A 224 -0.56 24.07 16.85
CA MET A 224 -0.27 22.66 16.63
C MET A 224 1.15 22.54 16.09
N VAL A 225 2.00 21.78 16.78
CA VAL A 225 3.44 21.71 16.50
C VAL A 225 3.87 20.27 16.33
N ALA A 226 4.69 19.98 15.33
CA ALA A 226 5.24 18.65 15.12
C ALA A 226 6.24 18.29 16.23
N GLU A 227 6.03 17.19 16.96
CA GLU A 227 6.95 16.74 18.02
C GLU A 227 8.10 15.88 17.48
N ALA A 228 7.89 15.26 16.32
CA ALA A 228 8.87 14.53 15.54
C ALA A 228 8.79 14.99 14.08
N VAL A 229 9.62 14.41 13.20
CA VAL A 229 9.40 14.56 11.75
C VAL A 229 8.02 13.97 11.43
N THR A 230 7.09 14.82 11.03
CA THR A 230 5.68 14.48 10.89
C THR A 230 5.26 14.60 9.44
N VAL A 231 4.59 13.57 8.95
CA VAL A 231 4.04 13.52 7.60
C VAL A 231 2.52 13.53 7.72
N THR A 232 1.89 14.48 7.06
CA THR A 232 0.43 14.59 7.01
C THR A 232 -0.07 14.43 5.59
N VAL A 233 -1.23 13.81 5.45
CA VAL A 233 -2.01 13.84 4.20
C VAL A 233 -3.14 14.85 4.37
N CYS A 234 -3.18 15.82 3.46
CA CYS A 234 -4.05 16.97 3.51
C CYS A 234 -5.06 16.94 2.36
N VAL A 235 -6.31 17.29 2.63
CA VAL A 235 -7.34 17.53 1.61
C VAL A 235 -8.05 18.85 1.91
N ASP A 236 -8.18 19.69 0.90
CA ASP A 236 -8.83 20.99 1.03
C ASP A 236 -10.35 20.79 1.16
N ARG A 237 -11.02 21.69 1.91
CA ARG A 237 -12.47 21.61 2.17
C ARG A 237 -13.29 21.52 0.88
N GLU A 238 -12.92 22.28 -0.14
CA GLU A 238 -13.62 22.28 -1.43
C GLU A 238 -13.56 20.92 -2.12
N ASP A 239 -12.39 20.27 -2.09
CA ASP A 239 -12.22 18.94 -2.68
C ASP A 239 -12.95 17.87 -1.85
N LEU A 240 -12.94 18.00 -0.51
CA LEU A 240 -13.72 17.11 0.36
C LEU A 240 -15.23 17.25 0.09
N MET A 241 -15.76 18.47 0.05
CA MET A 241 -17.17 18.73 -0.18
C MET A 241 -17.64 18.34 -1.59
N ARG A 242 -16.72 18.29 -2.56
CA ARG A 242 -17.03 17.82 -3.92
C ARG A 242 -17.29 16.31 -3.96
N GLU A 243 -16.53 15.54 -3.18
CA GLU A 243 -16.51 14.08 -3.26
C GLU A 243 -17.33 13.39 -2.15
N VAL A 244 -17.56 14.08 -1.01
CA VAL A 244 -18.36 13.60 0.11
C VAL A 244 -19.81 14.07 -0.05
N PRO A 245 -20.82 13.16 0.04
CA PRO A 245 -22.22 13.56 -0.01
C PRO A 245 -22.56 14.60 1.06
N THR A 246 -23.34 15.62 0.69
CA THR A 246 -23.70 16.74 1.60
C THR A 246 -24.36 16.25 2.90
N GLU A 247 -25.18 15.20 2.82
CA GLU A 247 -25.86 14.66 4.00
C GLU A 247 -24.87 13.99 4.97
N THR A 248 -23.90 13.23 4.45
CA THR A 248 -22.81 12.66 5.25
C THR A 248 -22.02 13.77 5.93
N TYR A 249 -21.68 14.84 5.21
CA TYR A 249 -20.96 15.98 5.78
C TYR A 249 -21.76 16.68 6.89
N ARG A 250 -23.08 16.86 6.72
CA ARG A 250 -23.96 17.44 7.76
C ARG A 250 -24.05 16.55 8.99
N GLN A 251 -24.18 15.24 8.82
CA GLN A 251 -24.20 14.31 9.95
C GLN A 251 -22.91 14.45 10.78
N MET A 252 -21.76 14.52 10.11
CA MET A 252 -20.49 14.75 10.81
C MET A 252 -20.46 16.07 11.57
N GLN A 253 -21.02 17.16 11.01
CA GLN A 253 -21.10 18.43 11.73
C GLN A 253 -21.94 18.30 13.00
N GLN A 254 -23.01 17.51 12.99
CA GLN A 254 -23.85 17.27 14.16
C GLN A 254 -23.14 16.43 15.22
N ASP A 255 -22.41 15.39 14.82
CA ASP A 255 -21.70 14.50 15.73
C ASP A 255 -20.55 15.22 16.48
N TYR A 256 -20.03 16.32 15.91
CA TYR A 256 -18.88 17.07 16.43
C TYR A 256 -19.24 18.47 16.98
N ALA A 257 -20.51 18.89 16.91
CA ALA A 257 -21.00 20.16 17.44
C ALA A 257 -20.98 20.17 18.98
#